data_AF-A0AAN2PM69-F1
#
_entry.id   AF-A0AAN2PM69-F1
#
_cell.length_a   1.000
_cell.length_b   1.000
_cell.length_c   1.000
_cell.angle_alpha   90.00
_cell.angle_beta   90.00
_cell.angle_gamma   90.00
#
_symmetry.space_group_name_H-M   'P 1'
#
loop_
_entity.id
_entity.type
_entity.pdbx_description
1 polymer ?
#
loop_
_entity_poly.entity_id
_entity_poly.type
_entity_poly.pdbx_seq_one_letter_code
_entity_poly.pdbx_strand_id
1 'polypeptide(L)' 'MWAIIGTVFTGAIISYFEIPQLFKNKCWREISVFILLLLVGMTLSILLIKDVTIPNPLDWITNIYNPFISFMERILS' A
#
# COMPACT_ATOMS: atom_id res chain seq x y z
N MET A 1 -8.39 13.63 1.50
CA MET A 1 -8.10 13.99 2.92
C MET A 1 -8.94 13.20 3.92
N TRP A 2 -10.27 13.18 3.80
CA TRP A 2 -11.16 12.42 4.71
C TRP A 2 -10.85 10.93 4.85
N ALA A 3 -10.47 10.27 3.75
CA ALA A 3 -10.07 8.87 3.79
C ALA A 3 -8.81 8.62 4.62
N ILE A 4 -7.82 9.53 4.60
CA ILE A 4 -6.58 9.40 5.39
C ILE A 4 -6.90 9.47 6.89
N ILE A 5 -7.76 10.44 7.25
CA ILE A 5 -8.24 10.62 8.62
C ILE A 5 -8.97 9.34 9.06
N GLY A 6 -9.84 8.79 8.21
CA GLY A 6 -10.53 7.52 8.47
C GLY A 6 -9.57 6.37 8.73
N THR A 7 -8.57 6.15 7.85
CA THR A 7 -7.57 5.08 8.01
C THR A 7 -6.76 5.23 9.29
N VAL A 8 -6.29 6.44 9.61
CA VAL A 8 -5.53 6.70 10.85
C VAL A 8 -6.41 6.46 12.08
N PHE A 9 -7.68 6.88 12.03
CA PHE A 9 -8.63 6.69 13.12
C PHE A 9 -8.93 5.21 13.37
N THR A 10 -9.15 4.42 12.31
CA THR A 10 -9.31 2.97 12.41
C THR A 10 -8.06 2.31 12.98
N GLY A 11 -6.87 2.66 12.48
CA GLY A 11 -5.60 2.13 13.01
C GLY A 11 -5.37 2.48 14.49
N ALA A 12 -5.78 3.67 14.92
CA ALA A 12 -5.69 4.11 16.31
C ALA A 12 -6.65 3.33 17.23
N ILE A 13 -7.89 3.10 16.79
CA ILE A 13 -8.87 2.28 17.53
C ILE A 13 -8.34 0.85 17.71
N ILE A 14 -7.87 0.24 16.62
CA ILE A 14 -7.33 -1.12 16.64
C ILE A 14 -6.13 -1.21 17.60
N SER A 15 -5.16 -0.28 17.47
CA SER A 15 -4.01 -0.20 18.38
C SER A 15 -4.43 -0.01 19.85
N TYR A 16 -5.45 0.81 20.12
CA TYR A 16 -5.90 1.06 21.49
C TYR A 16 -6.50 -0.19 22.15
N PHE A 17 -7.13 -1.08 21.38
CA PHE A 17 -7.64 -2.35 21.92
C PHE A 17 -6.55 -3.42 22.00
N GLU A 18 -5.74 -3.60 20.95
CA GLU A 18 -4.78 -4.70 20.87
C GLU A 18 -3.50 -4.44 21.67
N ILE A 19 -2.93 -3.22 21.65
CA ILE A 19 -1.67 -2.93 22.35
C ILE A 19 -1.75 -3.22 23.86
N PRO A 20 -2.74 -2.73 24.64
CA PRO A 20 -2.79 -3.02 26.07
C PRO A 20 -3.06 -4.49 26.37
N GLN A 21 -3.77 -5.21 25.49
CA GLN A 21 -3.98 -6.66 25.61
C GLN A 21 -2.66 -7.42 25.39
N LEU A 22 -1.89 -7.05 24.36
CA LEU A 22 -0.57 -7.62 24.06
C LEU A 22 0.48 -7.28 25.12
N PHE A 23 0.44 -6.08 25.68
CA PHE A 23 1.33 -5.65 26.76
C PHE A 23 1.09 -6.43 28.05
N LYS A 24 -0.19 -6.70 28.37
CA LYS A 24 -0.57 -7.56 29.51
C LYS A 24 -0.03 -8.98 29.39
N ASN A 25 0.03 -9.51 28.17
CA ASN A 25 0.55 -10.85 27.90
C ASN A 25 2.09 -10.90 27.80
N LYS A 26 2.80 -9.77 27.94
CA LYS A 26 4.27 -9.65 27.74
C LYS A 26 4.75 -10.18 26.38
N CYS A 27 3.88 -10.23 25.36
CA CYS A 27 4.20 -10.76 24.05
C CYS A 27 4.87 -9.70 23.15
N TRP A 28 6.12 -9.35 23.48
CA TRP A 28 6.89 -8.33 22.73
C TRP A 28 7.08 -8.67 21.25
N ARG A 29 7.18 -9.97 20.90
CA ARG A 29 7.26 -10.42 19.51
C ARG A 29 5.97 -10.16 18.75
N GLU A 30 4.81 -10.38 19.38
CA GLU A 30 3.51 -10.15 18.74
C GLU A 30 3.25 -8.65 18.55
N ILE A 31 3.62 -7.81 19.53
CA ILE A 31 3.55 -6.34 19.39
C ILE A 31 4.38 -5.89 18.19
N SER A 32 5.58 -6.44 18.01
CA SER A 32 6.44 -6.08 16.88
C SER A 32 5.80 -6.45 15.54
N VAL A 33 5.26 -7.66 15.41
CA VAL A 33 4.56 -8.10 14.18
C VAL A 33 3.31 -7.25 13.92
N PHE A 34 2.55 -6.95 14.97
CA PHE A 34 1.35 -6.11 14.90
C PHE A 34 1.68 -4.71 14.39
N ILE A 35 2.67 -4.03 14.98
CA ILE A 35 3.11 -2.71 14.55
C ILE A 35 3.60 -2.74 13.11
N LEU A 36 4.36 -3.79 12.72
CA LEU A 36 4.85 -3.95 11.36
C LEU A 36 3.71 -4.08 10.35
N LEU A 37 2.73 -4.95 10.61
CA LEU A 37 1.54 -5.09 9.77
C LEU A 37 0.74 -3.80 9.69
N LEU A 38 0.56 -3.11 10.82
CA LEU A 38 -0.23 -1.89 10.90
C LEU A 38 0.44 -0.74 10.13
N LEU A 39 1.78 -0.61 10.22
CA LEU A 39 2.56 0.32 9.41
C LEU A 39 2.45 0.01 7.92
N VAL A 40 2.56 -1.26 7.53
CA VAL A 40 2.45 -1.68 6.12
C VAL A 40 1.06 -1.36 5.57
N GLY A 41 0.00 -1.74 6.29
CA GLY A 41 -1.38 -1.47 5.90
C GLY A 41 -1.70 0.03 5.82
N MET A 42 -1.18 0.82 6.77
CA MET A 42 -1.36 2.27 6.79
C MET A 42 -0.59 2.94 5.65
N THR A 43 0.63 2.49 5.37
CA THR A 43 1.44 2.97 4.23
C THR A 43 0.76 2.66 2.89
N LEU A 44 0.27 1.43 2.70
CA LEU A 44 -0.49 1.02 1.51
C LEU A 44 -1.76 1.84 1.34
N SER A 45 -2.52 2.06 2.42
CA SER A 45 -3.74 2.87 2.40
C SER A 45 -3.45 4.32 2.05
N ILE A 46 -2.40 4.91 2.63
CA ILE A 46 -1.97 6.28 2.29
C ILE A 46 -1.52 6.35 0.83
N LEU A 47 -0.78 5.36 0.31
CA LEU A 47 -0.42 5.28 -1.11
C LEU A 47 -1.65 5.26 -2.02
N LEU A 48 -2.65 4.45 -1.65
CA LEU A 48 -3.91 4.32 -2.39
C LEU A 48 -4.70 5.64 -2.38
N ILE A 49 -4.78 6.32 -1.23
CA ILE A 49 -5.56 7.56 -1.06
C ILE A 49 -4.87 8.78 -1.67
N LYS A 50 -3.53 8.79 -1.66
CA LYS A 50 -2.77 9.93 -2.16
C LYS A 50 -2.87 10.07 -3.67
N ASP A 51 -3.55 9.14 -4.37
CA ASP A 51 -3.62 9.07 -5.83
C ASP A 51 -2.23 9.38 -6.40
N VAL A 52 -1.18 8.90 -5.70
CA VAL A 52 0.11 8.71 -6.33
C VAL A 52 -0.27 7.81 -7.46
N THR A 53 -0.25 8.35 -8.68
CA THR A 53 -0.57 7.65 -9.91
C THR A 53 0.20 6.35 -9.82
N ILE A 54 -0.47 5.30 -9.36
CA ILE A 54 -0.10 3.95 -9.69
C ILE A 54 -0.21 4.06 -11.19
N PRO A 55 0.92 4.14 -11.93
CA PRO A 55 0.82 4.15 -13.37
C PRO A 55 -0.08 2.97 -13.65
N ASN A 56 -1.20 3.23 -14.35
CA ASN A 56 -2.21 2.22 -14.57
C ASN A 56 -1.45 0.94 -14.94
N PRO A 57 -1.75 -0.26 -14.40
CA PRO A 57 -1.04 -1.46 -14.84
C PRO A 57 -0.98 -1.53 -16.38
N LEU A 58 -2.00 -0.96 -17.03
CA LEU A 58 -2.03 -0.67 -18.46
C LEU A 58 -0.98 0.33 -18.97
N ASP A 59 -0.66 1.43 -18.27
CA ASP A 59 0.44 2.35 -18.64
C ASP A 59 1.81 1.67 -18.59
N TRP A 60 2.04 0.82 -17.58
CA TRP A 60 3.26 0.01 -17.51
C TRP A 60 3.34 -1.00 -18.65
N ILE A 61 2.24 -1.69 -18.93
CA ILE A 61 2.12 -2.60 -20.08
C ILE A 61 2.32 -1.83 -21.39
N THR A 62 1.74 -0.64 -21.53
CA THR A 62 1.81 0.20 -22.74
C THR A 62 3.24 0.71 -22.96
N ASN A 63 3.96 1.08 -21.90
CA ASN A 63 5.36 1.48 -21.99
C ASN A 63 6.29 0.31 -22.41
N ILE A 64 5.97 -0.92 -22.01
CA ILE A 64 6.68 -2.13 -22.46
C ILE A 64 6.30 -2.51 -23.91
N TYR A 65 5.04 -2.33 -24.30
CA TYR A 65 4.55 -2.67 -25.64
C TYR A 65 4.92 -1.65 -26.71
N ASN A 66 5.01 -0.36 -26.38
CA ASN A 66 5.40 0.71 -27.31
C ASN A 66 6.70 0.45 -28.09
N PRO A 67 7.82 0.04 -27.48
CA PRO A 67 9.03 -0.31 -28.24
C PRO A 67 8.79 -1.51 -29.16
N PHE A 68 7.96 -2.47 -28.76
CA PHE A 68 7.60 -3.64 -29.58
C PHE A 68 6.76 -3.26 -30.80
N ILE A 69 5.81 -2.34 -30.63
CA ILE A 69 4.99 -1.80 -31.73
C ILE A 69 5.87 -1.03 -32.71
N SER A 70 6.77 -0.17 -32.24
CA SER A 70 7.69 0.57 -33.12
C SER A 70 8.66 -0.35 -33.88
N PHE A 71 9.06 -1.47 -33.28
CA PHE A 71 9.89 -2.47 -33.94
C PHE A 71 9.12 -3.24 -35.02
N MET A 72 7.85 -3.59 -34.75
CA MET A 72 6.94 -4.17 -35.75
C MET A 72 6.65 -3.20 -36.89
N GLU A 73 6.35 -1.92 -36.61
CA GLU A 73 6.16 -0.91 -37.66
C GLU A 73 7.41 -0.73 -38.53
N ARG A 74 8.61 -0.77 -37.93
CA ARG A 74 9.87 -0.66 -38.69
C ARG A 74 10.23 -1.92 -39.50
N ILE A 75 9.66 -3.08 -39.17
CA ILE A 75 9.83 -4.32 -39.94
C ILE A 75 8.78 -4.44 -41.04
N LEU A 76 7.59 -3.87 -40.83
CA LEU A 76 6.47 -3.91 -41.77
C LEU A 76 6.49 -2.76 -42.80
N SER A 77 7.28 -1.71 -42.56
CA SER A 77 7.63 -0.65 -43.53
C SER A 77 8.91 -0.97 -44.30
#